data_AF-A0AAQ4EVI0-F1
#
_entry.id   AF-A0AAQ4EVI0-F1
#
_cell.length_a   1.000
_cell.length_b   1.000
_cell.length_c   1.000
_cell.angle_alpha   90.00
_cell.angle_beta   90.00
_cell.angle_gamma   90.00
#
_symmetry.space_group_name_H-M   'P 1'
#
loop_
_entity.id
_entity.type
_entity.pdbx_description
1 polymer ?
#
loop_
_entity_poly.entity_id
_entity_poly.type
_entity_poly.pdbx_seq_one_letter_code
_entity_poly.pdbx_strand_id
1 'polypeptide(L)'
;MWTARLGGVPEGANYTAVSINGKIYSFDPDREDVDRTTRESVEVYVFDPATCQWNLLQTQSLPDGSPWHNNYSRTVVAYGDSAYLWSCRDYLEVGSVVYRFDTRTMAWSLLEVSGQWPELRFGQTACLVGSRVYLYGGWPVDGPPTPQIDFLDLKTLRWHTVPTRGELPENTMYHSASTIGDRMYVWGGAIVLSGRGTAYSSSLVYLDTSTSTWVRPRVDGFPPEGREDHATFVYNGELYVFGGLDFDRDRYFGIIHKYNPEESSWSVVTPKRSGPSARRFPGCCVIDNLLFVFGGRGLKSYATVEQWMQSSAEETSELCEEALTDMHVLDFCPTLKTMCLMAVIDANVHVGHLPPAIKKEVSALTSYSSTSPSSQPARSSCAPD
;
A
#
# COMPACT_ATOMS: atom_id res chain seq x y z
N MET A 1 0.97 -18.14 -6.32
CA MET A 1 1.24 -18.24 -7.78
C MET A 1 0.63 -17.02 -8.44
N TRP A 2 1.35 -16.29 -9.30
CA TRP A 2 0.73 -15.14 -9.98
C TRP A 2 -0.27 -15.65 -11.02
N THR A 3 -1.53 -15.30 -10.85
CA THR A 3 -2.65 -15.84 -11.63
C THR A 3 -3.23 -14.82 -12.61
N ALA A 4 -3.09 -13.53 -12.35
CA ALA A 4 -3.61 -12.49 -13.24
C ALA A 4 -2.77 -11.21 -13.20
N ARG A 5 -2.81 -10.48 -14.32
CA ARG A 5 -2.44 -9.07 -14.43
C ARG A 5 -3.67 -8.31 -14.92
N LEU A 6 -4.17 -7.37 -14.14
CA LEU A 6 -5.37 -6.59 -14.44
C LEU A 6 -4.96 -5.16 -14.76
N GLY A 7 -5.68 -4.54 -15.70
CA GLY A 7 -5.53 -3.12 -16.04
C GLY A 7 -6.64 -2.28 -15.41
N GLY A 8 -6.60 -0.98 -15.69
CA GLY A 8 -7.63 -0.04 -15.23
C GLY A 8 -7.49 0.34 -13.76
N VAL A 9 -6.31 0.15 -13.16
CA VAL A 9 -6.01 0.75 -11.85
C VAL A 9 -5.98 2.28 -12.03
N PRO A 10 -6.68 3.04 -11.18
CA PRO A 10 -6.63 4.49 -11.22
C PRO A 10 -5.19 4.99 -11.06
N GLU A 11 -4.82 5.99 -11.84
CA GLU A 11 -3.51 6.63 -11.71
C GLU A 11 -3.32 7.17 -10.29
N GLY A 12 -2.15 6.92 -9.71
CA GLY A 12 -1.82 7.30 -8.33
C GLY A 12 -2.36 6.35 -7.26
N ALA A 13 -3.18 5.35 -7.60
CA ALA A 13 -3.63 4.36 -6.62
C ALA A 13 -2.41 3.67 -5.98
N ASN A 14 -2.43 3.55 -4.66
CA ASN A 14 -1.27 3.18 -3.88
C ASN A 14 -1.68 2.47 -2.58
N TYR A 15 -0.77 2.42 -1.62
CA TYR A 15 -0.94 1.85 -0.29
C TYR A 15 -2.03 2.49 0.59
N THR A 16 -2.65 3.60 0.18
CA THR A 16 -3.83 4.17 0.86
C THR A 16 -5.09 3.40 0.48
N ALA A 17 -5.10 2.09 0.74
CA ALA A 17 -6.18 1.20 0.38
C ALA A 17 -6.41 0.11 1.43
N VAL A 18 -7.66 -0.35 1.55
CA VAL A 18 -8.06 -1.43 2.44
C VAL A 18 -9.05 -2.37 1.78
N SER A 19 -9.05 -3.64 2.21
CA SER A 19 -10.12 -4.57 1.87
C SER A 19 -11.25 -4.53 2.91
N ILE A 20 -12.47 -4.35 2.43
CA ILE A 20 -13.69 -4.36 3.26
C ILE A 20 -14.76 -5.17 2.50
N ASN A 21 -15.36 -6.16 3.16
CA ASN A 21 -16.45 -6.97 2.61
C ASN A 21 -16.17 -7.56 1.21
N GLY A 22 -14.95 -8.06 0.99
CA GLY A 22 -14.54 -8.71 -0.27
C GLY A 22 -14.27 -7.74 -1.43
N LYS A 23 -14.18 -6.44 -1.17
CA LYS A 23 -13.79 -5.41 -2.16
C LYS A 23 -12.58 -4.63 -1.66
N ILE A 24 -11.87 -3.98 -2.58
CA ILE A 24 -10.76 -3.08 -2.24
C ILE A 24 -11.23 -1.65 -2.42
N TYR A 25 -11.02 -0.82 -1.41
CA TYR A 25 -11.27 0.61 -1.47
C TYR A 25 -9.94 1.35 -1.43
N SER A 26 -9.67 2.17 -2.44
CA SER A 26 -8.50 3.05 -2.51
C SER A 26 -8.96 4.49 -2.34
N PHE A 27 -8.26 5.23 -1.48
CA PHE A 27 -8.62 6.59 -1.11
C PHE A 27 -7.55 7.56 -1.58
N ASP A 28 -8.00 8.62 -2.25
CA ASP A 28 -7.19 9.76 -2.70
C ASP A 28 -5.87 9.34 -3.38
N PRO A 29 -5.95 8.74 -4.57
CA PRO A 29 -4.77 8.30 -5.29
C PRO A 29 -3.80 9.46 -5.54
N ASP A 30 -2.51 9.18 -5.38
CA ASP A 30 -1.42 10.15 -5.44
C ASP A 30 -1.06 10.49 -6.89
N ARG A 31 -1.74 11.50 -7.43
CA ARG A 31 -1.51 12.02 -8.78
C ARG A 31 -0.74 13.34 -8.76
N GLU A 32 0.21 13.49 -9.70
CA GLU A 32 1.07 14.68 -9.82
C GLU A 32 0.35 15.86 -10.47
N ASP A 33 -0.65 15.59 -11.30
CA ASP A 33 -1.39 16.61 -12.06
C ASP A 33 -2.46 17.34 -11.22
N VAL A 34 -2.62 16.98 -9.94
CA VAL A 34 -3.69 17.50 -9.09
C VAL A 34 -3.14 18.36 -7.97
N ASP A 35 -3.53 19.65 -7.98
CA ASP A 35 -3.40 20.53 -6.82
C ASP A 35 -4.34 20.08 -5.70
N ARG A 36 -3.75 19.55 -4.62
CA ARG A 36 -4.49 19.05 -3.44
C ARG A 36 -4.95 20.16 -2.50
N THR A 37 -4.43 21.38 -2.66
CA THR A 37 -4.78 22.50 -1.77
C THR A 37 -6.19 23.04 -2.03
N THR A 38 -6.78 22.72 -3.19
CA THR A 38 -8.07 23.24 -3.64
C THR A 38 -9.18 22.19 -3.72
N ARG A 39 -8.91 20.94 -3.31
CA ARG A 39 -9.87 19.83 -3.44
C ARG A 39 -10.91 19.82 -2.32
N GLU A 40 -12.18 19.91 -2.69
CA GLU A 40 -13.33 19.83 -1.77
C GLU A 40 -13.81 18.39 -1.46
N SER A 41 -13.23 17.36 -2.09
CA SER A 41 -13.67 15.97 -1.90
C SER A 41 -12.56 14.93 -2.04
N VAL A 42 -12.75 13.80 -1.34
CA VAL A 42 -11.87 12.62 -1.39
C VAL A 42 -12.32 11.71 -2.52
N GLU A 43 -11.44 11.44 -3.49
CA GLU A 43 -11.72 10.43 -4.51
C GLU A 43 -11.66 9.03 -3.87
N VAL A 44 -12.74 8.26 -4.00
CA VAL A 44 -12.80 6.88 -3.51
C VAL A 44 -13.02 5.94 -4.69
N TYR A 45 -12.05 5.07 -4.94
CA TYR A 45 -12.15 4.03 -5.96
C TYR A 45 -12.44 2.69 -5.29
N VAL A 46 -13.33 1.92 -5.89
CA VAL A 46 -13.61 0.54 -5.46
C VAL A 46 -13.24 -0.45 -6.55
N PHE A 47 -12.49 -1.47 -6.19
CA PHE A 47 -12.27 -2.65 -7.02
C PHE A 47 -13.21 -3.77 -6.56
N ASP A 48 -13.94 -4.34 -7.51
CA ASP A 48 -14.77 -5.51 -7.26
C ASP A 48 -14.12 -6.75 -7.90
N PRO A 49 -13.59 -7.69 -7.10
CA PRO A 49 -12.99 -8.92 -7.62
C PRO A 49 -13.95 -9.76 -8.48
N ALA A 50 -15.27 -9.67 -8.27
CA ALA A 50 -16.24 -10.42 -9.07
C ALA A 50 -16.35 -9.89 -10.51
N THR A 51 -16.12 -8.60 -10.72
CA THR A 51 -16.14 -7.98 -12.05
C THR A 51 -14.74 -7.72 -12.62
N CYS A 52 -13.70 -7.74 -11.78
CA CYS A 52 -12.34 -7.35 -12.13
C CYS A 52 -12.29 -5.93 -12.70
N GLN A 53 -13.05 -5.00 -12.10
CA GLN A 53 -13.14 -3.60 -12.52
C GLN A 53 -12.96 -2.67 -11.33
N TRP A 54 -12.24 -1.57 -11.57
CA TRP A 54 -12.22 -0.41 -10.71
C TRP A 54 -13.33 0.56 -11.11
N ASN A 55 -13.98 1.17 -10.11
CA ASN A 55 -14.99 2.19 -10.32
C ASN A 55 -14.73 3.37 -9.37
N LEU A 56 -14.83 4.59 -9.89
CA LEU A 56 -14.89 5.80 -9.06
C LEU A 56 -16.27 5.87 -8.41
N LEU A 57 -16.29 5.98 -7.09
CA LEU A 57 -17.52 6.17 -6.33
C LEU A 57 -17.93 7.64 -6.32
N GLN A 58 -19.22 7.89 -6.51
CA GLN A 58 -19.80 9.18 -6.18
C GLN A 58 -19.97 9.25 -4.67
N THR A 59 -19.12 10.05 -4.02
CA THR A 59 -19.19 10.30 -2.59
C THR A 59 -19.69 11.72 -2.32
N GLN A 60 -20.31 11.92 -1.16
CA GLN A 60 -20.69 13.26 -0.70
C GLN A 60 -19.43 14.05 -0.30
N SER A 61 -19.49 15.38 -0.36
CA SER A 61 -18.47 16.24 0.23
C SER A 61 -18.25 15.91 1.71
N LEU A 62 -17.07 16.26 2.23
CA LEU A 62 -16.77 16.04 3.63
C LEU A 62 -17.79 16.78 4.52
N PRO A 63 -18.22 16.21 5.66
CA PRO A 63 -19.29 16.78 6.48
C PRO A 63 -19.03 18.18 7.02
N ASP A 64 -17.76 18.56 7.17
CA ASP A 64 -17.34 19.89 7.64
C ASP A 64 -17.14 20.90 6.50
N GLY A 65 -17.39 20.49 5.25
CA GLY A 65 -17.16 21.30 4.06
C GLY A 65 -15.70 21.65 3.83
N SER A 66 -14.77 21.03 4.57
CA SER A 66 -13.35 21.34 4.46
C SER A 66 -12.76 20.75 3.18
N PRO A 67 -11.78 21.43 2.57
CA PRO A 67 -10.96 20.81 1.56
C PRO A 67 -10.18 19.63 2.16
N TRP A 68 -10.09 18.55 1.39
CA TRP A 68 -9.34 17.37 1.79
C TRP A 68 -7.84 17.63 1.64
N HIS A 69 -7.14 17.69 2.77
CA HIS A 69 -5.68 17.81 2.82
C HIS A 69 -5.08 16.49 3.33
N ASN A 70 -4.81 15.55 2.44
CA ASN A 70 -4.00 14.37 2.77
C ASN A 70 -2.58 14.58 2.28
N ASN A 71 -1.88 15.48 2.97
CA ASN A 71 -0.54 15.81 2.52
C ASN A 71 0.53 14.85 3.06
N TYR A 72 0.33 14.15 4.19
CA TYR A 72 1.47 13.45 4.82
C TYR A 72 1.21 12.13 5.59
N SER A 73 -0.05 11.74 5.85
CA SER A 73 -0.38 10.49 6.54
C SER A 73 -1.21 9.56 5.66
N ARG A 74 -0.52 8.85 4.76
CA ARG A 74 -1.09 7.90 3.80
C ARG A 74 -1.51 6.56 4.42
N THR A 75 -2.08 6.58 5.62
CA THR A 75 -2.50 5.36 6.33
C THR A 75 -4.00 5.33 6.46
N VAL A 76 -4.59 4.19 6.15
CA VAL A 76 -6.02 3.88 6.28
C VAL A 76 -6.16 2.54 6.97
N VAL A 77 -7.15 2.41 7.85
CA VAL A 77 -7.46 1.13 8.52
C VAL A 77 -8.92 0.75 8.32
N ALA A 78 -9.17 -0.53 8.07
CA ALA A 78 -10.52 -1.09 8.00
C ALA A 78 -10.95 -1.58 9.38
N TYR A 79 -12.16 -1.22 9.82
CA TYR A 79 -12.80 -1.78 11.00
C TYR A 79 -14.31 -1.91 10.77
N GLY A 80 -14.83 -3.14 10.85
CA GLY A 80 -16.21 -3.44 10.46
C GLY A 80 -16.47 -3.09 8.99
N ASP A 81 -17.56 -2.37 8.74
CA ASP A 81 -17.99 -1.94 7.40
C ASP A 81 -17.38 -0.58 6.98
N SER A 82 -16.31 -0.13 7.62
CA SER A 82 -15.81 1.24 7.44
C SER A 82 -14.29 1.33 7.33
N ALA A 83 -13.85 2.32 6.56
CA ALA A 83 -12.46 2.76 6.50
C ALA A 83 -12.30 4.00 7.39
N TYR A 84 -11.20 4.04 8.13
CA TYR A 84 -10.83 5.15 9.00
C TYR A 84 -9.53 5.76 8.49
N LEU A 85 -9.58 7.06 8.26
CA LEU A 85 -8.47 7.86 7.77
C LEU A 85 -8.26 9.01 8.74
N TRP A 86 -7.01 9.42 8.90
CA TRP A 86 -6.67 10.60 9.67
C TRP A 86 -5.86 11.51 8.78
N SER A 87 -6.21 12.79 8.83
CA SER A 87 -5.46 13.84 8.18
C SER A 87 -4.71 14.62 9.26
N CYS A 88 -3.43 14.85 9.01
CA CYS A 88 -2.76 16.01 9.55
C CYS A 88 -3.16 17.20 8.66
N ARG A 89 -4.11 18.01 9.12
CA ARG A 89 -4.42 19.31 8.49
C ARG A 89 -3.12 20.12 8.44
N ASP A 90 -2.93 20.88 7.37
CA ASP A 90 -1.74 21.66 7.04
C ASP A 90 -1.09 22.34 8.27
N TYR A 91 0.22 22.63 8.16
CA TYR A 91 1.10 23.30 9.12
C TYR A 91 0.53 24.55 9.86
N LEU A 92 -0.65 25.03 9.47
CA LEU A 92 -1.27 26.28 9.89
C LEU A 92 -2.51 26.10 10.78
N GLU A 93 -3.17 24.94 10.81
CA GLU A 93 -4.36 24.73 11.66
C GLU A 93 -4.25 23.42 12.46
N VAL A 94 -3.99 23.58 13.75
CA VAL A 94 -3.93 22.49 14.73
C VAL A 94 -5.33 21.90 14.93
N GLY A 95 -5.60 20.82 14.21
CA GLY A 95 -6.79 19.99 14.38
C GLY A 95 -6.56 18.63 13.75
N SER A 96 -6.26 17.62 14.57
CA SER A 96 -6.22 16.23 14.14
C SER A 96 -7.66 15.77 13.89
N VAL A 97 -7.96 15.31 12.68
CA VAL A 97 -9.31 14.88 12.31
C VAL A 97 -9.28 13.39 11.97
N VAL A 98 -10.27 12.66 12.49
CA VAL A 98 -10.52 11.26 12.11
C VAL A 98 -11.77 11.22 11.23
N TYR A 99 -11.57 10.88 9.97
CA TYR A 99 -12.62 10.64 9.00
C TYR A 99 -12.97 9.16 8.97
N ARG A 100 -14.27 8.89 8.90
CA ARG A 100 -14.80 7.54 8.68
C ARG A 100 -15.60 7.52 7.39
N PHE A 101 -15.23 6.62 6.49
CA PHE A 101 -16.00 6.29 5.29
C PHE A 101 -16.78 4.99 5.51
N ASP A 102 -18.11 5.07 5.50
CA ASP A 102 -18.99 3.90 5.63
C ASP A 102 -19.24 3.30 4.25
N THR A 103 -18.80 2.05 4.04
CA THR A 103 -18.88 1.37 2.74
C THR A 103 -20.27 0.88 2.38
N ARG A 104 -21.23 0.93 3.31
CA ARG A 104 -22.62 0.55 3.06
C ARG A 104 -23.44 1.73 2.57
N THR A 105 -23.20 2.90 3.17
CA THR A 105 -23.91 4.14 2.80
C THR A 105 -23.12 4.99 1.81
N MET A 106 -21.85 4.66 1.55
CA MET A 106 -20.91 5.44 0.73
C MET A 106 -20.79 6.89 1.21
N ALA A 107 -20.81 7.08 2.52
CA ALA A 107 -20.87 8.39 3.14
C ALA A 107 -19.68 8.62 4.08
N TRP A 108 -19.22 9.86 4.10
CA TRP A 108 -18.22 10.35 5.03
C TRP A 108 -18.87 10.80 6.34
N SER A 109 -18.17 10.58 7.44
CA SER A 109 -18.50 11.08 8.76
C SER A 109 -17.25 11.59 9.45
N LEU A 110 -17.41 12.72 10.14
CA LEU A 110 -16.39 13.28 11.02
C LEU A 110 -16.56 12.66 12.40
N LEU A 111 -15.49 12.07 12.94
CA LEU A 111 -15.54 11.52 14.30
C LEU A 111 -15.05 12.55 15.30
N GLU A 112 -15.92 12.88 16.25
CA GLU A 112 -15.53 13.60 17.46
C GLU A 112 -14.77 12.63 18.36
N VAL A 113 -13.44 12.80 18.42
CA VAL A 113 -12.59 11.99 19.29
C VAL A 113 -12.04 12.85 20.43
N SER A 114 -11.76 12.19 21.55
CA SER A 114 -11.30 12.84 22.79
C SER A 114 -9.98 12.23 23.27
N GLY A 115 -9.41 12.76 24.36
CA GLY A 115 -8.23 12.17 25.00
C GLY A 115 -6.90 12.84 24.62
N GLN A 116 -5.81 12.10 24.77
CA GLN A 116 -4.46 12.59 24.50
C GLN A 116 -4.13 12.40 23.03
N TRP A 117 -4.31 13.46 22.25
CA TRP A 117 -4.00 13.43 20.83
C TRP A 117 -2.53 13.12 20.59
N PRO A 118 -2.21 12.24 19.62
CA PRO A 118 -0.86 12.07 19.17
C PRO A 118 -0.34 13.38 18.57
N GLU A 119 0.95 13.61 18.74
CA GLU A 119 1.65 14.69 18.04
C GLU A 119 1.53 14.52 16.52
N LEU A 120 1.50 15.63 15.78
CA LEU A 120 1.45 15.59 14.32
C LEU A 120 2.78 15.07 13.77
N ARG A 121 2.72 14.01 12.95
CA ARG A 121 3.91 13.35 12.40
C ARG A 121 3.73 13.00 10.92
N PHE A 122 4.81 13.18 10.14
CA PHE A 122 4.88 12.70 8.76
C PHE A 122 5.48 11.30 8.68
N GLY A 123 5.01 10.48 7.73
CA GLY A 123 5.53 9.12 7.53
C GLY A 123 5.28 8.16 8.70
N GLN A 124 4.34 8.48 9.58
CA GLN A 124 3.84 7.55 10.61
C GLN A 124 3.00 6.44 9.97
N THR A 125 2.91 5.30 10.64
CA THR A 125 1.99 4.22 10.22
C THR A 125 1.11 3.76 11.37
N ALA A 126 0.05 3.03 11.00
CA ALA A 126 -0.87 2.44 11.95
C ALA A 126 -1.21 1.00 11.61
N CYS A 127 -1.68 0.29 12.62
CA CYS A 127 -2.36 -0.99 12.44
C CYS A 127 -3.54 -1.11 13.42
N LEU A 128 -4.50 -1.96 13.10
CA LEU A 128 -5.65 -2.26 13.94
C LEU A 128 -5.38 -3.51 14.79
N VAL A 129 -5.42 -3.39 16.11
CA VAL A 129 -5.41 -4.53 17.05
C VAL A 129 -6.72 -4.55 17.83
N GLY A 130 -7.56 -5.55 17.57
CA GLY A 130 -8.93 -5.59 18.10
C GLY A 130 -9.76 -4.40 17.58
N SER A 131 -10.12 -3.47 18.48
CA SER A 131 -10.81 -2.22 18.13
C SER A 131 -9.95 -0.97 18.31
N ARG A 132 -8.63 -1.15 18.46
CA ARG A 132 -7.69 -0.05 18.74
C ARG A 132 -6.77 0.15 17.56
N VAL A 133 -6.69 1.38 17.07
CA VAL A 133 -5.77 1.78 16.01
C VAL A 133 -4.50 2.28 16.67
N TYR A 134 -3.43 1.50 16.60
CA TYR A 134 -2.12 1.87 17.16
C TYR A 134 -1.32 2.65 16.13
N LEU A 135 -0.79 3.81 16.53
CA LEU A 135 0.09 4.67 15.73
C LEU A 135 1.53 4.57 16.25
N TYR A 136 2.49 4.50 15.32
CA TYR A 136 3.90 4.47 15.64
C TYR A 136 4.77 5.24 14.63
N GLY A 137 5.89 5.75 15.14
CA GLY A 137 6.98 6.36 14.39
C GLY A 137 6.57 7.64 13.66
N GLY A 138 7.13 7.84 12.48
CA GLY A 138 7.07 9.09 11.76
C GLY A 138 7.95 10.17 12.39
N TRP A 139 7.97 11.34 11.77
CA TRP A 139 8.75 12.46 12.24
C TRP A 139 7.83 13.60 12.67
N PRO A 140 7.96 14.08 13.92
CA PRO A 140 7.17 15.19 14.42
C PRO A 140 7.31 16.46 13.60
N VAL A 141 6.20 17.17 13.40
CA VAL A 141 6.23 18.52 12.81
C VAL A 141 7.04 19.46 13.69
N ASP A 142 6.83 19.36 15.01
CA ASP A 142 7.55 20.10 16.03
C ASP A 142 8.30 19.13 16.95
N GLY A 143 9.54 19.47 17.32
CA GLY A 143 10.28 18.70 18.33
C GLY A 143 11.05 17.47 17.79
N PRO A 144 11.67 16.70 18.70
CA PRO A 144 12.51 15.57 18.32
C PRO A 144 11.69 14.29 18.05
N PRO A 145 12.21 13.39 17.20
CA PRO A 145 11.75 12.00 17.08
C PRO A 145 11.41 11.33 18.41
N THR A 146 10.30 10.61 18.47
CA THR A 146 9.84 9.94 19.69
C THR A 146 9.39 8.51 19.43
N PRO A 147 9.81 7.52 20.26
CA PRO A 147 9.33 6.14 20.17
C PRO A 147 7.93 5.97 20.78
N GLN A 148 7.26 7.05 21.17
CA GLN A 148 5.94 7.03 21.77
C GLN A 148 4.91 6.41 20.82
N ILE A 149 4.08 5.53 21.40
CA ILE A 149 2.91 4.94 20.78
C ILE A 149 1.67 5.57 21.37
N ASP A 150 0.72 5.86 20.49
CA ASP A 150 -0.63 6.28 20.84
C ASP A 150 -1.63 5.32 20.17
N PHE A 151 -2.79 5.10 20.78
CA PHE A 151 -3.89 4.40 20.10
C PHE A 151 -5.22 5.12 20.23
N LEU A 152 -6.03 5.01 19.17
CA LEU A 152 -7.44 5.40 19.19
C LEU A 152 -8.29 4.15 19.44
N ASP A 153 -9.07 4.14 20.52
CA ASP A 153 -10.09 3.12 20.70
C ASP A 153 -11.34 3.49 19.90
N LEU A 154 -11.64 2.73 18.85
CA LEU A 154 -12.77 2.99 17.95
C LEU A 154 -14.14 2.75 18.59
N LYS A 155 -14.20 2.09 19.76
CA LYS A 155 -15.45 1.92 20.50
C LYS A 155 -15.78 3.12 21.37
N THR A 156 -14.75 3.74 21.96
CA THR A 156 -14.93 4.90 22.86
C THR A 156 -14.57 6.23 22.19
N LEU A 157 -14.02 6.19 20.97
CA LEU A 157 -13.51 7.35 20.24
C LEU A 157 -12.56 8.19 21.10
N ARG A 158 -11.63 7.52 21.80
CA ARG A 158 -10.70 8.16 22.72
C ARG A 158 -9.26 7.74 22.44
N TRP A 159 -8.39 8.73 22.30
CA TRP A 159 -6.95 8.58 22.21
C TRP A 159 -6.31 8.32 23.57
N HIS A 160 -5.32 7.44 23.55
CA HIS A 160 -4.53 7.05 24.72
C HIS A 160 -3.06 6.95 24.33
N THR A 161 -2.20 7.55 25.15
CA THR A 161 -0.76 7.29 25.09
C THR A 161 -0.44 5.98 25.80
N VAL A 162 0.43 5.16 25.19
CA VAL A 162 0.83 3.86 25.73
C VAL A 162 2.20 3.98 26.38
N PRO A 163 2.31 3.82 27.72
CA PRO A 163 3.59 3.64 28.37
C PRO A 163 4.17 2.29 27.93
N THR A 164 5.22 2.32 27.12
CA THR A 164 5.89 1.12 26.63
C THR A 164 7.17 0.82 27.41
N ARG A 165 7.58 -0.45 27.38
CA ARG A 165 8.84 -0.93 27.97
C ARG A 165 9.50 -1.95 27.04
N GLY A 166 10.68 -2.44 27.41
CA GLY A 166 11.42 -3.44 26.63
C GLY A 166 12.42 -2.81 25.67
N GLU A 167 12.67 -3.47 24.54
CA GLU A 167 13.65 -3.04 23.54
C GLU A 167 13.03 -1.99 22.61
N LEU A 168 13.10 -0.71 23.00
CA LEU A 168 12.52 0.37 22.23
C LEU A 168 13.07 0.39 20.79
N PRO A 169 12.20 0.45 19.78
CA PRO A 169 12.62 0.57 18.40
C PRO A 169 13.23 1.93 18.08
N GLU A 170 13.96 1.96 16.97
CA GLU A 170 14.42 3.20 16.35
C GLU A 170 13.22 3.97 15.81
N ASN A 171 13.24 5.30 15.93
CA ASN A 171 12.19 6.11 15.33
C ASN A 171 12.38 6.13 13.81
N THR A 172 11.46 5.47 13.10
CA THR A 172 11.48 5.33 11.65
C THR A 172 10.32 6.08 10.99
N MET A 173 10.55 6.61 9.80
CA MET A 173 9.55 7.16 8.91
C MET A 173 9.29 6.18 7.77
N TYR A 174 8.10 6.19 7.19
CA TYR A 174 7.78 5.42 5.98
C TYR A 174 8.08 3.91 6.12
N HIS A 175 8.06 3.43 7.37
CA HIS A 175 8.08 2.02 7.73
C HIS A 175 6.71 1.41 7.42
N SER A 176 6.53 0.15 7.80
CA SER A 176 5.23 -0.50 7.76
C SER A 176 4.84 -1.03 9.14
N ALA A 177 3.54 -1.05 9.42
CA ALA A 177 2.98 -1.65 10.62
C ALA A 177 1.85 -2.64 10.25
N SER A 178 1.90 -3.83 10.83
CA SER A 178 0.93 -4.89 10.57
C SER A 178 0.57 -5.66 11.84
N THR A 179 -0.68 -6.10 11.92
CA THR A 179 -1.19 -6.85 13.08
C THR A 179 -1.11 -8.35 12.86
N ILE A 180 -0.51 -9.07 13.82
CA ILE A 180 -0.61 -10.53 13.92
C ILE A 180 -1.01 -10.88 15.35
N GLY A 181 -2.23 -11.39 15.54
CA GLY A 181 -2.80 -11.59 16.87
C GLY A 181 -2.89 -10.27 17.64
N ASP A 182 -2.39 -10.25 18.88
CA ASP A 182 -2.37 -9.07 19.75
C ASP A 182 -1.06 -8.25 19.63
N ARG A 183 -0.36 -8.35 18.50
CA ARG A 183 0.94 -7.72 18.29
C ARG A 183 0.95 -6.82 17.07
N MET A 184 1.56 -5.65 17.24
CA MET A 184 1.90 -4.73 16.15
C MET A 184 3.34 -5.01 15.73
N TYR A 185 3.52 -5.60 14.55
CA TYR A 185 4.82 -5.78 13.92
C TYR A 185 5.19 -4.53 13.15
N VAL A 186 6.42 -4.03 13.34
CA VAL A 186 6.97 -2.88 12.63
C VAL A 186 8.25 -3.31 11.92
N TRP A 187 8.35 -2.96 10.64
CA TRP A 187 9.51 -3.29 9.82
C TRP A 187 9.87 -2.17 8.85
N GLY A 188 11.17 -2.01 8.61
CA GLY A 188 11.69 -1.10 7.59
C GLY A 188 11.64 0.38 7.95
N GLY A 189 11.68 1.22 6.92
CA GLY A 189 11.59 2.68 7.01
C GLY A 189 12.93 3.40 7.10
N ALA A 190 12.89 4.71 6.86
CA ALA A 190 14.02 5.61 7.00
C ALA A 190 14.26 6.02 8.45
N ILE A 191 15.52 6.04 8.84
CA ILE A 191 16.06 6.57 10.08
C ILE A 191 16.87 7.80 9.69
N VAL A 192 16.43 8.98 10.11
CA VAL A 192 17.21 10.20 9.91
C VAL A 192 18.34 10.23 10.93
N LEU A 193 19.58 10.22 10.45
CA LEU A 193 20.77 10.32 11.27
C LEU A 193 21.22 11.78 11.32
N SER A 194 21.14 12.42 12.49
CA SER A 194 21.48 13.83 12.66
C SER A 194 22.85 14.18 12.04
N GLY A 195 22.82 14.92 10.92
CA GLY A 195 24.01 15.36 10.19
C GLY A 195 24.78 14.28 9.43
N ARG A 196 24.23 13.07 9.28
CA ARG A 196 24.89 11.93 8.59
C ARG A 196 24.07 11.30 7.47
N GLY A 197 22.96 11.92 7.09
CA GLY A 197 22.06 11.42 6.05
C GLY A 197 20.95 10.53 6.59
N THR A 198 20.40 9.69 5.71
CA THR A 198 19.33 8.75 6.02
C THR A 198 19.90 7.33 6.01
N ALA A 199 19.45 6.47 6.93
CA ALA A 199 19.71 5.03 6.87
C ALA A 199 18.38 4.28 6.77
N TYR A 200 18.36 3.13 6.10
CA TYR A 200 17.15 2.32 5.97
C TYR A 200 17.20 1.12 6.92
N SER A 201 16.22 1.02 7.83
CA SER A 201 16.18 -0.07 8.79
C SER A 201 15.83 -1.38 8.10
N SER A 202 16.48 -2.48 8.50
CA SER A 202 16.07 -3.85 8.19
C SER A 202 15.54 -4.59 9.43
N SER A 203 15.45 -3.89 10.56
CA SER A 203 15.08 -4.46 11.84
C SER A 203 13.59 -4.78 11.90
N LEU A 204 13.26 -6.01 12.31
CA LEU A 204 11.91 -6.39 12.71
C LEU A 204 11.77 -6.20 14.22
N VAL A 205 10.72 -5.51 14.64
CA VAL A 205 10.30 -5.42 16.03
C VAL A 205 8.80 -5.68 16.12
N TYR A 206 8.31 -5.99 17.31
CA TYR A 206 6.88 -5.94 17.57
C TYR A 206 6.56 -5.38 18.95
N LEU A 207 5.45 -4.65 19.06
CA LEU A 207 4.82 -4.31 20.32
C LEU A 207 3.82 -5.42 20.67
N ASP A 208 4.04 -6.11 21.79
CA ASP A 208 3.01 -6.91 22.42
C ASP A 208 2.01 -5.98 23.12
N THR A 209 0.81 -5.85 22.55
CA THR A 209 -0.18 -4.87 23.02
C THR A 209 -0.83 -5.28 24.33
N SER A 210 -0.83 -6.58 24.66
CA SER A 210 -1.36 -7.10 25.93
C SER A 210 -0.49 -6.69 27.11
N THR A 211 0.82 -6.62 26.90
CA THR A 211 1.79 -6.26 27.94
C THR A 211 2.36 -4.85 27.77
N SER A 212 2.12 -4.19 26.64
CA SER A 212 2.76 -2.93 26.24
C SER A 212 4.30 -3.03 26.23
N THR A 213 4.82 -4.16 25.73
CA THR A 213 6.27 -4.44 25.72
C THR A 213 6.77 -4.58 24.28
N TRP A 214 7.78 -3.79 23.93
CA TRP A 214 8.52 -3.93 22.70
C TRP A 214 9.50 -5.10 22.78
N VAL A 215 9.51 -5.90 21.72
CA VAL A 215 10.40 -7.05 21.58
C VAL A 215 11.09 -6.97 20.23
N ARG A 216 12.42 -7.16 20.25
CA ARG A 216 13.22 -7.38 19.05
C ARG A 216 13.48 -8.88 18.91
N PRO A 217 12.69 -9.63 18.12
CA PRO A 217 12.94 -11.05 17.95
C PRO A 217 14.32 -11.27 17.33
N ARG A 218 14.99 -12.35 17.74
CA ARG A 218 16.14 -12.86 16.98
C ARG A 218 15.59 -13.52 15.73
N VAL A 219 15.99 -13.02 14.58
CA VAL A 219 15.48 -13.51 13.29
C VAL A 219 16.55 -14.30 12.54
N ASP A 220 16.17 -15.46 12.05
CA ASP A 220 17.00 -16.32 11.20
C ASP A 220 16.59 -16.22 9.72
N GLY A 221 17.32 -16.91 8.84
CA GLY A 221 16.97 -17.06 7.43
C GLY A 221 17.45 -15.92 6.53
N PHE A 222 16.59 -15.48 5.60
CA PHE A 222 16.93 -14.51 4.55
C PHE A 222 16.12 -13.21 4.73
N PRO A 223 16.48 -12.34 5.69
CA PRO A 223 15.77 -11.10 5.91
C PRO A 223 15.90 -10.14 4.72
N PRO A 224 14.85 -9.38 4.38
CA PRO A 224 14.93 -8.33 3.38
C PRO A 224 15.91 -7.22 3.78
N GLU A 225 16.60 -6.65 2.80
CA GLU A 225 17.39 -5.44 2.96
C GLU A 225 16.52 -4.25 3.39
N GLY A 226 17.09 -3.30 4.14
CA GLY A 226 16.37 -2.13 4.61
C GLY A 226 15.89 -1.25 3.47
N ARG A 227 14.68 -0.71 3.60
CA ARG A 227 14.01 0.13 2.59
C ARG A 227 12.86 0.91 3.21
N GLU A 228 12.41 1.95 2.54
CA GLU A 228 11.16 2.63 2.86
C GLU A 228 10.09 2.43 1.77
N ASP A 229 8.88 2.90 2.01
CA ASP A 229 7.76 2.90 1.05
C ASP A 229 7.34 1.53 0.52
N HIS A 230 7.67 0.48 1.24
CA HIS A 230 7.21 -0.87 0.99
C HIS A 230 5.81 -1.05 1.59
N ALA A 231 5.10 -2.07 1.13
CA ALA A 231 3.88 -2.53 1.79
C ALA A 231 4.16 -3.80 2.58
N THR A 232 3.52 -3.89 3.74
CA THR A 232 3.33 -5.16 4.44
C THR A 232 1.89 -5.61 4.37
N PHE A 233 1.69 -6.92 4.33
CA PHE A 233 0.38 -7.54 4.51
C PHE A 233 0.53 -8.83 5.30
N VAL A 234 -0.57 -9.29 5.90
CA VAL A 234 -0.61 -10.51 6.70
C VAL A 234 -1.48 -11.54 6.00
N TYR A 235 -0.97 -12.76 5.91
CA TYR A 235 -1.72 -13.91 5.41
C TYR A 235 -1.37 -15.14 6.25
N ASN A 236 -2.38 -15.87 6.73
CA ASN A 236 -2.23 -17.06 7.58
C ASN A 236 -1.27 -16.89 8.77
N GLY A 237 -1.29 -15.73 9.44
CA GLY A 237 -0.45 -15.45 10.60
C GLY A 237 1.01 -15.15 10.29
N GLU A 238 1.38 -15.03 9.01
CA GLU A 238 2.71 -14.67 8.55
C GLU A 238 2.73 -13.24 8.01
N LEU A 239 3.84 -12.54 8.23
CA LEU A 239 4.05 -11.18 7.72
C LEU A 239 4.73 -11.26 6.36
N TYR A 240 4.24 -10.52 5.39
CA TYR A 240 4.87 -10.41 4.07
C TYR A 240 5.28 -8.97 3.79
N VAL A 241 6.37 -8.80 3.07
CA VAL A 241 6.92 -7.50 2.63
C VAL A 241 7.04 -7.50 1.11
N PHE A 242 6.53 -6.47 0.46
CA PHE A 242 6.68 -6.25 -0.98
C PHE A 242 6.95 -4.77 -1.30
N GLY A 243 7.74 -4.54 -2.34
CA GLY A 243 8.04 -3.18 -2.80
C GLY A 243 9.08 -2.46 -1.95
N GLY A 244 9.11 -1.15 -2.14
CA GLY A 244 9.94 -0.18 -1.45
C GLY A 244 11.14 0.30 -2.28
N LEU A 245 11.83 1.28 -1.73
CA LEU A 245 13.00 1.92 -2.31
C LEU A 245 14.10 2.11 -1.25
N ASP A 246 15.34 1.90 -1.67
CA ASP A 246 16.55 2.33 -0.99
C ASP A 246 17.13 3.49 -1.84
N PHE A 247 16.95 4.74 -1.41
CA PHE A 247 17.36 5.89 -2.22
C PHE A 247 18.87 6.06 -2.27
N ASP A 248 19.61 5.61 -1.25
CA ASP A 248 21.07 5.72 -1.23
C ASP A 248 21.69 4.88 -2.35
N ARG A 249 21.02 3.79 -2.71
CA ARG A 249 21.43 2.86 -3.76
C ARG A 249 20.60 2.94 -5.03
N ASP A 250 19.61 3.83 -5.07
CA ASP A 250 18.64 3.93 -6.15
C ASP A 250 18.07 2.56 -6.54
N ARG A 251 17.57 1.83 -5.54
CA ARG A 251 17.14 0.45 -5.72
C ARG A 251 15.69 0.24 -5.33
N TYR A 252 14.88 0.02 -6.35
CA TYR A 252 13.52 -0.49 -6.21
C TYR A 252 13.52 -1.98 -5.86
N PHE A 253 12.60 -2.37 -4.99
CA PHE A 253 12.43 -3.77 -4.64
C PHE A 253 11.15 -4.34 -5.22
N GLY A 254 11.21 -5.59 -5.70
CA GLY A 254 10.07 -6.33 -6.26
C GLY A 254 9.99 -7.79 -5.79
N ILE A 255 10.83 -8.17 -4.83
CA ILE A 255 10.84 -9.54 -4.27
C ILE A 255 9.98 -9.57 -3.02
N ILE A 256 9.06 -10.54 -2.96
CA ILE A 256 8.24 -10.79 -1.77
C ILE A 256 9.07 -11.56 -0.74
N HIS A 257 9.17 -11.02 0.46
CA HIS A 257 9.74 -11.70 1.61
C HIS A 257 8.62 -12.07 2.58
N LYS A 258 8.81 -13.17 3.31
CA LYS A 258 7.87 -13.68 4.30
C LYS A 258 8.58 -13.94 5.61
N TYR A 259 8.01 -13.46 6.70
CA TYR A 259 8.43 -13.74 8.07
C TYR A 259 7.40 -14.64 8.74
N ASN A 260 7.87 -15.76 9.30
CA ASN A 260 7.09 -16.65 10.13
C ASN A 260 7.36 -16.32 11.62
N PRO A 261 6.38 -15.81 12.37
CA PRO A 261 6.55 -15.50 13.79
C PRO A 261 6.75 -16.72 14.70
N GLU A 262 6.30 -17.92 14.31
CA GLU A 262 6.46 -19.15 15.09
C GLU A 262 7.89 -19.69 15.02
N GLU A 263 8.47 -19.65 13.81
CA GLU A 263 9.86 -20.06 13.57
C GLU A 263 10.86 -18.92 13.80
N SER A 264 10.38 -17.67 13.91
CA SER A 264 11.19 -16.46 13.96
C SER A 264 12.18 -16.37 12.80
N SER A 265 11.73 -16.68 11.59
CA SER A 265 12.59 -16.81 10.41
C SER A 265 12.02 -16.09 9.19
N TRP A 266 12.92 -15.52 8.38
CA TRP A 266 12.59 -14.95 7.08
C TRP A 266 12.89 -15.92 5.94
N SER A 267 12.01 -15.91 4.93
CA SER A 267 12.20 -16.64 3.69
C SER A 267 11.80 -15.78 2.49
N VAL A 268 12.37 -16.07 1.33
CA VAL A 268 11.97 -15.45 0.06
C VAL A 268 10.81 -16.25 -0.51
N VAL A 269 9.74 -15.55 -0.87
CA VAL A 269 8.65 -16.15 -1.64
C VAL A 269 9.08 -16.13 -3.10
N THR A 270 9.07 -17.28 -3.75
CA THR A 270 9.30 -17.40 -5.19
C THR A 270 8.01 -17.83 -5.87
N PRO A 271 7.09 -16.90 -6.18
CA PRO A 271 5.91 -17.24 -6.95
C PRO A 271 6.30 -17.80 -8.31
N LYS A 272 5.51 -18.74 -8.81
CA LYS A 272 5.56 -19.11 -10.23
C LYS A 272 5.09 -17.91 -11.06
N ARG A 273 5.77 -17.69 -12.19
CA ARG A 273 5.58 -16.62 -13.20
C ARG A 273 6.03 -15.23 -12.74
N SER A 274 6.17 -14.34 -13.72
CA SER A 274 6.54 -12.94 -13.49
C SER A 274 5.43 -12.23 -12.71
N GLY A 275 5.83 -11.61 -11.60
CA GLY A 275 4.98 -10.78 -10.77
C GLY A 275 5.00 -9.30 -11.21
N PRO A 276 4.49 -8.42 -10.34
CA PRO A 276 4.63 -6.98 -10.51
C PRO A 276 6.12 -6.59 -10.56
N SER A 277 6.42 -5.54 -11.32
CA SER A 277 7.73 -4.88 -11.30
C SER A 277 8.08 -4.33 -9.91
N ALA A 278 9.38 -4.14 -9.67
CA ALA A 278 9.86 -3.45 -8.49
C ALA A 278 9.29 -2.03 -8.43
N ARG A 279 8.81 -1.61 -7.24
CA ARG A 279 8.03 -0.38 -7.07
C ARG A 279 8.00 0.09 -5.62
N ARG A 280 7.80 1.39 -5.41
CA ARG A 280 7.48 1.99 -4.10
C ARG A 280 6.00 2.34 -4.02
N PHE A 281 5.50 2.48 -2.79
CA PHE A 281 4.10 2.77 -2.50
C PHE A 281 3.06 1.79 -3.11
N PRO A 282 3.34 0.47 -3.24
CA PRO A 282 2.35 -0.44 -3.81
C PRO A 282 1.10 -0.54 -2.93
N GLY A 283 -0.08 -0.53 -3.54
CA GLY A 283 -1.30 -1.02 -2.91
C GLY A 283 -1.21 -2.53 -2.74
N CYS A 284 -1.41 -3.04 -1.53
CA CYS A 284 -1.45 -4.48 -1.24
C CYS A 284 -2.68 -4.79 -0.39
N CYS A 285 -3.60 -5.61 -0.92
CA CYS A 285 -4.80 -6.02 -0.19
C CYS A 285 -5.01 -7.52 -0.31
N VAL A 286 -5.30 -8.17 0.81
CA VAL A 286 -5.65 -9.59 0.85
C VAL A 286 -7.16 -9.73 0.93
N ILE A 287 -7.73 -10.55 0.06
CA ILE A 287 -9.13 -11.00 0.10
C ILE A 287 -9.11 -12.52 -0.03
N ASP A 288 -9.58 -13.19 1.02
CA ASP A 288 -9.49 -14.66 1.15
C ASP A 288 -8.06 -15.17 0.94
N ASN A 289 -7.81 -15.92 -0.13
CA ASN A 289 -6.49 -16.48 -0.49
C ASN A 289 -5.76 -15.68 -1.57
N LEU A 290 -6.30 -14.52 -1.97
CA LEU A 290 -5.77 -13.71 -3.04
C LEU A 290 -5.13 -12.44 -2.50
N LEU A 291 -3.88 -12.23 -2.84
CA LEU A 291 -3.21 -10.95 -2.70
C LEU A 291 -3.35 -10.16 -4.01
N PHE A 292 -3.86 -8.94 -3.90
CA PHE A 292 -3.89 -7.96 -4.96
C PHE A 292 -2.77 -6.94 -4.72
N VAL A 293 -1.82 -6.87 -5.65
CA VAL A 293 -0.77 -5.84 -5.66
C VAL A 293 -1.05 -4.88 -6.80
N PHE A 294 -1.17 -3.59 -6.55
CA PHE A 294 -1.55 -2.63 -7.58
C PHE A 294 -0.90 -1.27 -7.39
N GLY A 295 -0.77 -0.56 -8.52
CA GLY A 295 -0.35 0.83 -8.52
C GLY A 295 1.05 1.06 -7.94
N GLY A 296 1.24 2.18 -7.25
CA GLY A 296 2.53 2.66 -6.76
C GLY A 296 3.36 3.37 -7.84
N ARG A 297 4.65 3.56 -7.57
CA ARG A 297 5.60 4.23 -8.47
C ARG A 297 6.78 3.33 -8.78
N GLY A 298 7.22 3.35 -10.03
CA GLY A 298 8.39 2.61 -10.50
C GLY A 298 9.15 3.39 -11.56
N LEU A 299 10.28 2.84 -11.98
CA LEU A 299 11.10 3.47 -13.03
C LEU A 299 10.37 3.44 -14.37
N LYS A 300 10.38 4.59 -15.08
CA LYS A 300 9.92 4.68 -16.48
C LYS A 300 10.66 3.64 -17.32
N SER A 301 9.88 2.76 -17.95
CA SER A 301 10.41 1.81 -18.92
C SER A 301 10.41 2.43 -20.32
N TYR A 302 11.56 2.93 -20.78
CA TYR A 302 11.70 3.40 -22.16
C TYR A 302 11.81 2.21 -23.12
N ALA A 303 10.94 2.17 -24.13
CA ALA A 303 10.94 1.10 -25.12
C ALA A 303 12.11 1.22 -26.11
N THR A 304 12.63 2.44 -26.32
CA THR A 304 13.80 2.70 -27.18
C THR A 304 14.78 3.69 -26.56
N VAL A 305 16.02 3.66 -27.05
CA VAL A 305 17.09 4.58 -26.65
C VAL A 305 16.75 6.01 -27.07
N GLU A 306 16.08 6.21 -28.19
CA GLU A 306 15.65 7.53 -28.67
C GLU A 306 14.62 8.17 -27.74
N GLN A 307 13.66 7.39 -27.22
CA GLN A 307 12.68 7.87 -26.23
C GLN A 307 13.38 8.30 -24.94
N TRP A 308 14.35 7.51 -24.49
CA TRP A 308 15.16 7.86 -23.32
C TRP A 308 15.96 9.14 -23.57
N MET A 309 16.68 9.24 -24.69
CA MET A 309 17.50 10.41 -25.05
C MET A 309 16.66 11.70 -25.13
N GLN A 310 15.46 11.62 -25.71
CA GLN A 310 14.54 12.76 -25.80
C GLN A 310 14.05 13.21 -24.42
N SER A 311 13.72 12.29 -23.51
CA SER A 311 13.32 12.63 -22.14
C SER A 311 14.48 13.19 -21.29
N SER A 312 15.69 12.66 -21.46
CA SER A 312 16.88 13.10 -20.72
C SER A 312 17.37 14.50 -21.09
N ALA A 313 16.93 15.03 -22.24
CA ALA A 313 17.26 16.39 -22.68
C ALA A 313 16.38 17.46 -22.00
N GLU A 314 15.24 17.07 -21.42
CA GLU A 314 14.29 17.97 -20.75
C GLU A 314 14.36 17.87 -19.22
N GLU A 315 14.78 16.73 -18.66
CA GLU A 315 14.81 16.47 -17.21
C GLU A 315 16.26 16.36 -16.68
N THR A 316 16.65 17.25 -15.76
CA THR A 316 17.96 17.20 -15.10
C THR A 316 17.97 16.18 -13.97
N SER A 317 18.58 15.01 -14.19
CA SER A 317 19.23 14.14 -13.18
C SER A 317 18.38 13.49 -12.06
N GLU A 318 17.06 13.62 -12.04
CA GLU A 318 16.21 12.81 -11.13
C GLU A 318 15.67 11.58 -11.88
N LEU A 319 15.60 10.45 -11.18
CA LEU A 319 15.03 9.21 -11.72
C LEU A 319 13.62 9.49 -12.22
N CYS A 320 13.39 9.23 -13.51
CA CYS A 320 12.08 9.39 -14.10
C CYS A 320 11.16 8.28 -13.55
N GLU A 321 10.54 8.53 -12.40
CA GLU A 321 9.48 7.68 -11.86
C GLU A 321 8.19 7.87 -12.70
N GLU A 322 7.36 6.84 -12.78
CA GLU A 322 6.00 6.93 -13.30
C GLU A 322 5.00 6.25 -12.35
N ALA A 323 3.77 6.76 -12.35
CA ALA A 323 2.66 6.11 -11.69
C ALA A 323 2.31 4.81 -12.43
N LEU A 324 2.39 3.69 -11.70
CA LEU A 324 2.02 2.39 -12.23
C LEU A 324 0.49 2.23 -12.19
N THR A 325 -0.08 1.63 -13.22
CA THR A 325 -1.54 1.42 -13.36
C THR A 325 -1.89 -0.06 -13.58
N ASP A 326 -0.95 -0.95 -13.27
CA ASP A 326 -1.13 -2.39 -13.30
C ASP A 326 -1.57 -2.92 -11.93
N MET A 327 -2.31 -4.02 -11.96
CA MET A 327 -2.64 -4.83 -10.79
C MET A 327 -2.22 -6.27 -11.07
N HIS A 328 -1.66 -6.94 -10.07
CA HIS A 328 -1.26 -8.33 -10.13
C HIS A 328 -1.95 -9.10 -9.01
N VAL A 329 -2.40 -10.32 -9.32
CA VAL A 329 -3.07 -11.20 -8.35
C VAL A 329 -2.19 -12.41 -8.06
N LEU A 330 -1.81 -12.57 -6.79
CA LEU A 330 -1.10 -13.73 -6.28
C LEU A 330 -2.09 -14.61 -5.52
N ASP A 331 -2.31 -15.83 -6.01
CA ASP A 331 -3.12 -16.83 -5.34
C ASP A 331 -2.25 -17.70 -4.43
N PHE A 332 -2.51 -17.65 -3.12
CA PHE A 332 -1.82 -18.48 -2.12
C PHE A 332 -2.30 -19.93 -2.10
N CYS A 333 -3.50 -20.22 -2.61
CA CYS A 333 -4.10 -21.55 -2.61
C CYS A 333 -4.77 -21.86 -3.97
N PRO A 334 -3.99 -21.95 -5.06
CA PRO A 334 -4.56 -22.18 -6.38
C PRO A 334 -5.25 -23.54 -6.48
N THR A 335 -6.47 -23.56 -7.01
CA THR A 335 -7.21 -24.80 -7.24
C THR A 335 -6.49 -25.72 -8.22
N LEU A 336 -6.76 -27.04 -8.16
CA LEU A 336 -6.23 -27.99 -9.15
C LEU A 336 -6.58 -27.56 -10.58
N LYS A 337 -7.79 -27.04 -10.80
CA LYS A 337 -8.21 -26.50 -12.09
C LYS A 337 -7.30 -25.36 -12.54
N THR A 338 -7.05 -24.38 -11.69
CA THR A 338 -6.12 -23.26 -11.96
C THR A 338 -4.73 -23.78 -12.28
N MET A 339 -4.21 -24.72 -11.49
CA MET A 339 -2.90 -25.33 -11.73
C MET A 339 -2.84 -26.09 -13.07
N CYS A 340 -3.89 -26.82 -13.45
CA CYS A 340 -3.98 -27.50 -14.74
C CYS A 340 -4.05 -26.53 -15.92
N LEU A 341 -4.88 -25.48 -15.84
CA LEU A 341 -4.96 -24.43 -16.87
C LEU A 341 -3.59 -23.77 -17.06
N MET A 342 -2.87 -23.54 -15.97
CA MET A 342 -1.54 -22.94 -16.04
C MET A 342 -0.49 -23.89 -16.61
N ALA A 343 -0.54 -25.18 -16.30
CA ALA A 343 0.32 -26.19 -16.92
C ALA A 343 0.11 -26.27 -18.45
N VAL A 344 -1.14 -26.16 -18.91
CA VAL A 344 -1.50 -26.09 -20.34
C VAL A 344 -0.84 -24.87 -21.01
N ILE A 345 -0.87 -23.72 -20.34
CA ILE A 345 -0.23 -22.48 -20.82
C ILE A 345 1.29 -22.61 -20.83
N ASP A 346 1.90 -23.11 -19.75
CA ASP A 346 3.35 -23.25 -19.60
C ASP A 346 3.94 -24.20 -20.65
N ALA A 347 3.23 -25.28 -20.96
CA ALA A 347 3.63 -26.25 -21.98
C ALA A 347 3.24 -25.82 -23.41
N ASN A 348 2.68 -24.61 -23.59
CA ASN A 348 2.19 -24.08 -24.86
C ASN A 348 1.29 -25.09 -25.63
N VAL A 349 0.43 -25.81 -24.89
CA VAL A 349 -0.40 -26.87 -25.46
C VAL A 349 -1.48 -26.25 -26.32
N HIS A 350 -1.64 -26.77 -27.55
CA HIS A 350 -2.65 -26.27 -28.47
C HIS A 350 -4.07 -26.51 -27.94
N VAL A 351 -4.77 -25.45 -27.50
CA VAL A 351 -6.08 -25.55 -26.83
C VAL A 351 -7.29 -25.60 -27.75
N GLY A 352 -7.13 -25.58 -29.07
CA GLY A 352 -8.24 -25.46 -30.03
C GLY A 352 -9.32 -26.57 -29.88
N HIS A 353 -8.91 -27.77 -29.45
CA HIS A 353 -9.78 -28.92 -29.23
C HIS A 353 -10.49 -28.91 -27.87
N LEU A 354 -10.14 -28.00 -26.96
CA LEU A 354 -10.77 -27.92 -25.64
C LEU A 354 -12.20 -27.34 -25.73
N PRO A 355 -13.07 -27.65 -24.76
CA PRO A 355 -14.39 -27.05 -24.65
C PRO A 355 -14.33 -25.50 -24.64
N PRO A 356 -15.32 -24.79 -25.20
CA PRO A 356 -15.34 -23.33 -25.26
C PRO A 356 -15.12 -22.63 -23.91
N ALA A 357 -15.68 -23.19 -22.83
CA ALA A 357 -15.50 -22.66 -21.47
C ALA A 357 -14.03 -22.68 -21.03
N ILE A 358 -13.32 -23.80 -21.26
CA ILE A 358 -11.90 -23.94 -20.92
C ILE A 358 -11.04 -23.04 -21.80
N LYS A 359 -11.35 -22.95 -23.10
CA LYS A 359 -10.64 -22.02 -24.00
C LYS A 359 -10.75 -20.57 -23.52
N LYS A 360 -11.95 -20.14 -23.11
CA LYS A 360 -12.19 -18.80 -22.56
C LYS A 360 -11.36 -18.56 -21.28
N GLU A 361 -11.27 -19.55 -20.40
CA GLU A 361 -10.47 -19.46 -19.16
C GLU A 361 -8.96 -19.43 -19.44
N VAL A 362 -8.47 -20.26 -20.38
CA VAL A 362 -7.06 -20.21 -20.81
C VAL A 362 -6.74 -18.85 -21.44
N SER A 363 -7.59 -18.35 -22.33
CA SER A 363 -7.46 -17.02 -22.91
C SER A 363 -7.45 -15.94 -21.83
N ALA A 364 -8.33 -16.02 -20.85
CA ALA A 364 -8.38 -15.09 -19.72
C ALA A 364 -7.16 -15.19 -18.77
N LEU A 365 -6.32 -16.21 -18.89
CA LEU A 365 -5.06 -16.32 -18.14
C LEU A 365 -3.84 -15.93 -19.01
N THR A 366 -3.98 -15.88 -20.34
CA THR A 366 -2.90 -15.56 -21.30
C THR A 366 -2.98 -14.16 -21.90
N SER A 367 -4.18 -13.61 -22.12
CA SER A 367 -4.39 -12.27 -22.71
C SER A 367 -3.82 -11.12 -21.85
N TYR A 368 -3.44 -11.41 -20.62
CA TYR A 368 -2.96 -10.44 -19.64
C TYR A 368 -1.43 -10.41 -19.50
N SER A 369 -0.72 -11.29 -20.21
CA SER A 369 0.75 -11.22 -20.36
C SER A 369 1.22 -10.37 -21.55
N SER A 370 0.31 -9.88 -22.41
CA SER A 370 0.66 -9.30 -23.72
C SER A 370 0.05 -7.93 -24.05
N THR A 371 -0.37 -7.14 -23.07
CA THR A 371 -0.75 -5.74 -23.35
C THR A 371 0.47 -4.82 -23.21
N SER A 372 1.15 -4.60 -24.32
CA SER A 372 1.89 -3.36 -24.59
C SER A 372 0.90 -2.18 -24.55
N PRO A 373 1.31 -0.95 -24.18
CA PRO A 373 0.39 0.18 -24.18
C PRO A 373 -0.03 0.48 -25.62
N SER A 374 -1.30 0.24 -25.95
CA SER A 374 -1.89 0.67 -27.21
C SER A 374 -2.14 2.18 -27.16
N SER A 375 -1.53 2.88 -28.11
CA SER A 375 -1.71 4.28 -28.49
C SER A 375 -3.07 4.90 -28.13
N GLN A 376 -3.03 6.05 -27.46
CA GLN A 376 -4.18 6.96 -27.31
C GLN A 376 -4.78 7.32 -28.68
N PRO A 377 -6.11 7.52 -28.80
CA PRO A 377 -6.70 8.06 -30.02
C PRO A 377 -6.29 9.53 -30.17
N ALA A 378 -5.85 9.88 -31.38
CA ALA A 378 -5.43 11.23 -31.75
C ALA A 378 -6.50 12.28 -31.39
N ARG A 379 -6.13 13.28 -30.60
CA ARG A 379 -6.93 14.50 -30.42
C ARG A 379 -6.93 15.27 -31.75
N SER A 380 -8.12 15.44 -32.34
CA SER A 380 -8.33 16.36 -33.44
C SER A 380 -8.10 17.80 -32.96
N SER A 381 -7.04 18.43 -33.48
CA SER A 381 -6.79 19.87 -33.30
C SER A 381 -7.81 20.67 -34.12
N CYS A 382 -8.71 21.38 -33.46
CA CYS A 382 -9.38 22.53 -34.06
C CYS A 382 -8.40 23.70 -34.08
N ALA A 383 -8.11 24.22 -35.27
CA ALA A 383 -7.39 25.47 -35.47
C ALA A 383 -8.30 26.67 -35.10
N PRO A 384 -7.75 27.77 -34.59
CA PRO A 384 -8.52 29.00 -34.41
C PRO A 384 -8.62 29.79 -35.72
N ASP A 385 -9.80 30.37 -35.96
CA ASP A 385 -10.02 31.48 -36.90
C ASP A 385 -9.48 32.80 -36.34
#